data_AF-A0A6V7JBT1-F1
#
_entry.id   AF-A0A6V7JBT1-F1
#
_cell.length_a   1.000
_cell.length_b   1.000
_cell.length_c   1.000
_cell.angle_alpha   90.00
_cell.angle_beta   90.00
_cell.angle_gamma   90.00
#
_symmetry.space_group_name_H-M   'P 1'
#
loop_
_entity.id
_entity.type
_entity.pdbx_description
1 polymer ?
#
loop_
_entity_poly.entity_id
_entity_poly.type
_entity_poly.pdbx_seq_one_letter_code
_entity_poly.pdbx_strand_id
1 'polypeptide(L)' 'YWLDRGDFKMTLRYMNLLKGASRSVAKDWMNETRILLETQQAADTLMAYAGAIGLVFLGSGDSKVSLSG' A
#
# COMPACT_ATOMS: atom_id res chain seq x y z
N TYR A 1 -19.24 13.98 2.60
CA TYR A 1 -19.19 12.51 2.52
C TYR A 1 -18.57 12.14 1.18
N TRP A 2 -17.25 11.99 1.18
CA TRP A 2 -16.43 11.78 -0.02
C TRP A 2 -16.42 10.30 -0.29
N LEU A 3 -17.38 9.84 -1.10
CA LEU A 3 -17.32 8.53 -1.70
C LEU A 3 -16.00 8.49 -2.46
N ASP A 4 -15.07 7.65 -1.99
CA ASP A 4 -13.74 7.45 -2.54
C ASP A 4 -13.90 6.97 -3.99
N ARG A 5 -14.04 7.91 -4.93
CA ARG A 5 -14.37 7.64 -6.34
C ARG A 5 -13.22 6.93 -7.08
N GLY A 6 -12.17 6.53 -6.38
CA GLY A 6 -11.02 5.80 -6.88
C GLY A 6 -10.69 4.53 -6.09
N ASP A 7 -11.60 3.99 -5.26
CA ASP A 7 -11.32 2.74 -4.54
C ASP A 7 -11.26 1.54 -5.50
N PHE A 8 -10.06 1.29 -6.01
CA PHE A 8 -9.72 0.17 -6.86
C PHE A 8 -10.02 -1.18 -6.20
N LYS A 9 -9.98 -1.28 -4.86
CA LYS A 9 -10.30 -2.52 -4.14
C LYS A 9 -11.80 -2.81 -4.22
N MET A 10 -12.64 -1.80 -4.01
CA MET A 10 -14.10 -1.96 -4.18
C MET A 10 -14.47 -2.22 -5.63
N THR A 11 -13.84 -1.53 -6.56
CA THR A 11 -14.06 -1.76 -8.00
C THR A 11 -13.68 -3.19 -8.40
N LEU A 12 -12.53 -3.70 -7.93
CA LEU A 12 -12.14 -5.11 -8.11
C LEU A 12 -13.15 -6.08 -7.52
N ARG A 13 -13.73 -5.79 -6.35
CA ARG A 13 -14.79 -6.62 -5.76
C ARG A 13 -16.02 -6.69 -6.65
N TYR A 14 -16.45 -5.57 -7.22
CA TYR A 14 -17.60 -5.57 -8.14
C TYR A 14 -17.28 -6.27 -9.46
N MET A 15 -16.10 -6.04 -10.03
CA MET A 15 -15.70 -6.75 -11.25
C MET A 15 -15.54 -8.25 -11.03
N ASN A 16 -15.25 -8.66 -9.79
CA ASN A 16 -15.25 -10.07 -9.42
C ASN A 16 -16.64 -10.74 -9.52
N LEU A 17 -17.72 -9.98 -9.60
CA LEU A 17 -19.08 -10.50 -9.79
C LEU A 17 -19.44 -10.70 -11.28
N LEU A 18 -18.68 -10.10 -12.20
CA LEU A 18 -18.93 -10.25 -13.64
C LEU A 18 -18.80 -11.70 -14.10
N LYS A 19 -19.53 -12.06 -15.16
CA LYS A 19 -19.57 -13.39 -15.78
C LYS A 19 -19.52 -13.28 -17.30
N GLY A 20 -19.06 -14.34 -17.97
CA GLY A 20 -19.05 -14.42 -19.43
C GLY A 20 -18.22 -13.34 -20.11
N ALA A 21 -18.74 -12.76 -21.19
CA ALA A 21 -18.00 -11.80 -22.02
C ALA A 21 -17.55 -10.53 -21.27
N SER A 22 -18.38 -10.00 -20.36
CA SER A 22 -18.03 -8.81 -19.57
C SER A 22 -16.87 -9.08 -18.61
N ARG A 23 -16.80 -10.29 -18.04
CA ARG A 23 -15.66 -10.75 -17.23
C ARG A 23 -14.39 -10.85 -18.06
N SER A 24 -14.50 -11.33 -19.30
CA SER A 24 -13.36 -11.50 -20.20
C SER A 24 -12.75 -10.15 -20.55
N VAL A 25 -13.56 -9.16 -20.90
CA VAL A 25 -13.10 -7.80 -21.23
C VAL A 25 -12.49 -7.09 -20.01
N ALA A 26 -13.05 -7.30 -18.82
CA ALA A 26 -12.53 -6.71 -17.59
C ALA A 26 -11.26 -7.41 -17.05
N LYS A 27 -10.89 -8.58 -17.58
CA LYS A 27 -9.86 -9.45 -17.00
C LYS A 27 -8.49 -8.78 -16.91
N ASP A 28 -8.09 -8.13 -17.98
CA ASP A 28 -6.75 -7.52 -18.08
C ASP A 28 -6.65 -6.33 -17.13
N TRP A 29 -7.67 -5.47 -17.12
CA TRP A 29 -7.76 -4.37 -16.16
C TRP A 29 -7.75 -4.83 -14.70
N MET A 30 -8.48 -5.91 -14.37
CA MET A 30 -8.47 -6.46 -13.00
C MET A 30 -7.08 -6.98 -12.61
N ASN A 31 -6.36 -7.58 -13.55
CA ASN A 31 -5.01 -8.09 -13.30
C ASN A 31 -4.01 -6.95 -13.05
N GLU A 32 -4.00 -5.93 -13.91
CA GLU A 32 -3.14 -4.75 -13.74
C GLU A 32 -3.45 -4.01 -12.45
N THR A 33 -4.74 -3.84 -12.14
CA THR A 33 -5.17 -3.18 -10.90
C THR A 33 -4.71 -3.96 -9.66
N ARG A 34 -4.70 -5.29 -9.72
CA ARG A 34 -4.19 -6.13 -8.63
C ARG A 34 -2.69 -5.92 -8.44
N ILE A 35 -1.91 -5.93 -9.52
CA ILE A 35 -0.46 -5.69 -9.49
C ILE A 35 -0.16 -4.31 -8.89
N LEU A 36 -0.92 -3.27 -9.29
CA LEU A 36 -0.79 -1.93 -8.75
C LEU A 36 -0.97 -1.90 -7.23
N LEU A 37 -2.04 -2.53 -6.74
CA LEU A 37 -2.36 -2.57 -5.31
C LEU A 37 -1.30 -3.33 -4.50
N GLU A 38 -0.79 -4.45 -5.04
CA GLU A 38 0.28 -5.23 -4.42
C GLU A 38 1.58 -4.42 -4.36
N THR A 39 1.90 -3.69 -5.43
CA THR A 39 3.07 -2.80 -5.49
C THR A 39 2.97 -1.67 -4.48
N GLN A 40 1.80 -1.04 -4.35
CA GLN A 40 1.58 0.02 -3.38
C GLN A 40 1.73 -0.50 -1.95
N GLN A 41 1.15 -1.67 -1.65
CA GLN A 41 1.33 -2.32 -0.35
C GLN A 41 2.81 -2.62 -0.04
N ALA A 42 3.57 -3.09 -1.03
CA ALA A 42 5.00 -3.34 -0.85
C ALA A 42 5.78 -2.03 -0.59
N ALA A 43 5.49 -0.97 -1.35
CA ALA A 43 6.10 0.34 -1.17
C ALA A 43 5.80 0.93 0.22
N ASP A 44 4.54 0.86 0.66
CA ASP A 44 4.12 1.30 1.99
C ASP A 44 4.86 0.54 3.10
N THR A 45 5.03 -0.76 2.92
CA THR A 45 5.78 -1.61 3.87
C THR A 45 7.25 -1.20 3.94
N LEU A 46 7.89 -0.96 2.80
CA LEU A 46 9.29 -0.50 2.74
C LEU A 46 9.46 0.88 3.39
N MET A 47 8.54 1.80 3.14
CA MET A 47 8.56 3.14 3.75
C MET A 47 8.36 3.08 5.26
N ALA A 48 7.40 2.27 5.74
CA ALA A 48 7.17 2.07 7.17
C ALA A 48 8.41 1.46 7.85
N TYR A 49 9.05 0.48 7.21
CA TYR A 49 10.28 -0.13 7.70
C TYR A 49 11.45 0.87 7.76
N ALA A 50 11.67 1.64 6.69
CA ALA A 50 12.69 2.69 6.67
C ALA A 50 12.45 3.76 7.74
N GLY A 51 11.20 4.18 7.94
CA GLY A 51 10.81 5.11 8.99
C GLY A 51 11.09 4.56 10.40
N ALA A 52 10.73 3.30 10.66
CA ALA A 52 11.00 2.64 11.94
C ALA A 52 12.51 2.53 12.22
N ILE A 53 13.31 2.15 11.22
CA ILE A 53 14.77 2.12 11.35
C ILE A 53 15.34 3.51 11.62
N GLY A 54 14.88 4.52 10.88
CA GLY A 54 15.34 5.90 11.05
C GLY A 54 15.11 6.39 12.48
N LEU A 55 13.92 6.11 13.04
CA LEU A 55 13.61 6.43 14.43
C LEU A 55 14.48 5.66 15.43
N VAL A 56 14.76 4.38 15.19
CA VAL A 56 15.65 3.58 16.05
C VAL A 56 17.07 4.16 16.05
N PHE A 57 17.60 4.52 14.88
CA PHE A 57 18.94 5.08 14.77
C PHE A 57 19.03 6.47 15.42
N LEU A 58 18.06 7.34 15.17
CA LEU A 58 18.03 8.70 15.74
C LEU A 58 17.82 8.67 17.26
N GLY A 59 16.88 7.85 17.75
CA GLY A 59 16.62 7.68 19.18
C GLY A 59 17.77 7.02 19.95
N SER A 60 18.61 6.23 19.27
CA SER A 60 19.84 5.68 19.85
C SER A 60 20.95 6.73 20.00
N GLY A 61 20.92 7.80 19.20
CA GLY A 61 21.88 8.92 19.26
C GLY A 61 21.69 9.82 20.49
N ASP A 62 20.44 10.09 20.87
CA ASP A 62 20.12 10.95 22.04
C ASP A 62 20.53 10.31 23.38
N SER A 63 20.63 8.98 23.44
CA SER A 63 21.06 8.27 24.65
C SER A 63 22.54 8.49 25.00
N LYS A 64 23.38 8.90 24.04
CA LYS A 64 24.82 9.09 24.26
C LYS A 64 25.20 10.50 24.71
N VAL A 65 24.35 11.51 24.47
CA VAL A 65 24.66 12.92 24.76
C VAL A 65 24.39 13.30 26.23
N SER A 66 23.52 12.57 26.94
CA SER A 66 23.22 12.81 28.36
C SER A 66 24.21 12.20 29.37
N LEU A 67 25.21 11.42 28.94
CA LEU A 67 26.16 10.71 29.81
C LEU A 67 27.53 11.39 29.95
N SER A 68 27.66 12.65 29.51
CA SER A 68 28.93 13.41 29.58
C SER A 68 28.78 14.81 30.23
N GLY A 69 27.77 14.98 31.09
CA GLY A 69 27.57 16.19 31.91
C GLY A 69 27.84 15.93 33.39
#